data_AF-A0A7X6TMR7-F1
#
_entry.id   AF-A0A7X6TMR7-F1
#
_cell.length_a   1.000
_cell.length_b   1.000
_cell.length_c   1.000
_cell.angle_alpha   90.00
_cell.angle_beta   90.00
_cell.angle_gamma   90.00
#
_symmetry.space_group_name_H-M   'P 1'
#
loop_
_entity.id
_entity.type
_entity.pdbx_description
1 polymer ?
#
loop_
_entity_poly.entity_id
_entity_poly.type
_entity_poly.pdbx_seq_one_letter_code
_entity_poly.pdbx_strand_id
1 'polypeptide(L)'
;IYGVYGPQINLTGNASADITVSNAGKSRTTATSADPWITGAYYVAAEYAAGQGSSVNPFVMNEVRVPVNVTEINSSNIHTSASTAVTLYAAGNTTNSVDSISLTTGEADVTFYAVTEADAWYKITVKCHIFDLTSSGDNTGLFFEVNGATASGAQVGDEVIVNVSDVANFRKLSANNDEIEITEIEANAKYKFTMPGKNVNVNVTAGYHDIVYIGNDNIYLTNGALKATGGNVIPGLSWSYFTNTLTLENYDGSDIRKDTLNNLKIELIGENKITAFNRSALDFNSLEITGTNKNTDKLVVVVNNNDHCPNPLNAITSSEKLDIENATLDVKFNVSITASVTGSKSFWGIYSPNVGVDGGELKISLDRSDTDINAKRMHLFGLSGDLELTNGATAKIDVYTHAGWGDTAQSNKQTDLVRLSISSTQPQVFLENQGMKRYYTSYRVTACYTSAQDGTKDNPYELDLYINNRFFTGTEYITWDTLFAKEVTSGEGEGYLGKWFYDPIQNIYTNSKSLTSNGVTELHVLTKSEVWFKLKVHSRSN
;
A
#
# COMPACT_ATOMS: atom_id res chain seq x y z
N ILE A 1 9.14 40.76 16.63
CA ILE A 1 7.71 41.20 16.55
C ILE A 1 7.44 42.13 17.72
N TYR A 2 6.69 43.21 17.50
CA TYR A 2 6.22 44.10 18.56
C TYR A 2 4.77 43.74 18.90
N GLY A 3 4.46 43.47 20.17
CA GLY A 3 3.06 43.33 20.60
C GLY A 3 2.26 44.62 20.38
N VAL A 4 2.89 45.78 20.66
CA VAL A 4 2.37 47.12 20.35
C VAL A 4 3.54 48.03 19.92
N TYR A 5 3.40 48.78 18.83
CA TYR A 5 4.40 49.74 18.36
C TYR A 5 3.81 51.15 18.33
N GLY A 6 4.19 52.01 19.28
CA GLY A 6 3.64 53.37 19.45
C GLY A 6 3.30 53.68 20.91
N PRO A 7 3.00 54.94 21.28
CA PRO A 7 2.93 55.30 22.69
C PRO A 7 1.67 54.75 23.38
N GLN A 8 1.93 54.07 24.49
CA GLN A 8 1.14 53.99 25.73
C GLN A 8 -0.24 53.32 25.65
N ILE A 9 -0.31 52.06 26.10
CA ILE A 9 -1.55 51.54 26.68
C ILE A 9 -1.77 52.31 27.98
N ASN A 10 -2.71 53.26 27.97
CA ASN A 10 -3.09 53.99 29.17
C ASN A 10 -4.11 53.17 29.97
N LEU A 11 -3.62 52.39 30.93
CA LEU A 11 -4.46 51.62 31.86
C LEU A 11 -4.95 52.54 32.98
N THR A 12 -6.25 52.82 33.00
CA THR A 12 -6.90 53.68 34.01
C THR A 12 -7.97 52.89 34.77
N GLY A 13 -8.26 53.28 36.02
CA GLY A 13 -9.18 52.53 36.88
C GLY A 13 -8.62 51.17 37.27
N ASN A 14 -9.47 50.13 37.31
CA ASN A 14 -9.07 48.74 37.58
C ASN A 14 -8.74 47.95 36.30
N ALA A 15 -8.29 48.62 35.24
CA ALA A 15 -7.99 47.99 33.95
C ALA A 15 -6.68 47.17 34.00
N SER A 16 -6.66 46.05 33.28
CA SER A 16 -5.49 45.21 33.03
C SER A 16 -5.29 44.94 31.54
N ALA A 17 -4.08 44.54 31.15
CA ALA A 17 -3.73 44.09 29.82
C ALA A 17 -2.80 42.88 29.89
N ASP A 18 -3.20 41.80 29.21
CA ASP A 18 -2.38 40.62 28.98
C ASP A 18 -1.75 40.71 27.60
N ILE A 19 -0.42 40.66 27.55
CA ILE A 19 0.32 40.76 26.30
C ILE A 19 1.23 39.55 26.18
N THR A 20 1.03 38.76 25.13
CA THR A 20 1.89 37.63 24.76
C THR A 20 2.53 37.90 23.42
N VAL A 21 3.85 37.73 23.34
CA VAL A 21 4.60 37.83 22.09
C VAL A 21 5.48 36.60 21.94
N SER A 22 5.19 35.80 20.90
CA SER A 22 5.95 34.62 20.50
C SER A 22 6.49 34.81 19.09
N ASN A 23 7.81 34.74 18.92
CA ASN A 23 8.44 34.78 17.60
C ASN A 23 9.82 34.13 17.61
N ALA A 24 10.15 33.40 16.55
CA ALA A 24 11.52 32.95 16.29
C ALA A 24 12.40 34.17 15.95
N GLY A 25 13.06 34.75 16.96
CA GLY A 25 13.88 35.95 16.85
C GLY A 25 13.81 36.82 18.11
N LYS A 26 13.85 38.16 17.95
CA LYS A 26 13.67 39.11 19.06
C LYS A 26 12.18 39.38 19.31
N SER A 27 11.70 39.04 20.50
CA SER A 27 10.31 39.27 20.96
C SER A 27 10.24 40.42 21.97
N ARG A 28 9.21 41.27 21.86
CA ARG A 28 8.99 42.43 22.75
C ARG A 28 7.50 42.57 23.08
N THR A 29 7.16 42.47 24.36
CA THR A 29 5.90 42.97 24.91
C THR A 29 6.08 44.46 25.23
N THR A 30 5.16 45.31 24.78
CA THR A 30 5.21 46.74 25.03
C THR A 30 3.82 47.25 25.36
N ALA A 31 3.66 47.81 26.55
CA ALA A 31 2.55 48.62 26.98
C ALA A 31 2.97 50.09 27.19
N THR A 32 4.23 50.37 27.55
CA THR A 32 4.76 51.72 27.82
C THR A 32 6.08 52.03 27.11
N SER A 33 6.49 53.30 27.12
CA SER A 33 7.80 53.76 26.65
C SER A 33 8.96 53.36 27.57
N ALA A 34 8.68 52.75 28.73
CA ALA A 34 9.70 52.33 29.70
C ALA A 34 9.84 50.80 29.80
N ASP A 35 9.03 50.03 29.07
CA ASP A 35 9.01 48.56 29.24
C ASP A 35 10.31 47.92 28.74
N PRO A 36 10.95 47.07 29.56
CA PRO A 36 12.16 46.39 29.18
C PRO A 36 11.90 45.37 28.08
N TRP A 37 12.80 45.28 27.10
CA TRP A 37 12.92 44.11 26.23
C TRP A 37 14.17 43.34 26.62
N ILE A 38 14.03 42.01 26.67
CA ILE A 38 15.12 41.11 26.99
C ILE A 38 15.69 40.59 25.66
N THR A 39 16.87 41.06 25.29
CA THR A 39 17.59 40.63 24.10
C THR A 39 17.87 39.14 24.18
N GLY A 40 17.41 38.42 23.17
CA GLY A 40 17.53 36.97 23.07
C GLY A 40 16.27 36.24 23.51
N ALA A 41 15.32 36.86 24.21
CA ALA A 41 14.04 36.21 24.55
C ALA A 41 13.20 35.99 23.29
N TYR A 42 12.71 34.75 23.12
CA TYR A 42 11.85 34.34 22.00
C TYR A 42 10.37 34.30 22.39
N TYR A 43 10.08 34.21 23.69
CA TYR A 43 8.73 34.27 24.26
C TYR A 43 8.72 35.19 25.48
N VAL A 44 7.77 36.12 25.50
CA VAL A 44 7.50 36.96 26.67
C VAL A 44 5.98 37.07 26.84
N ALA A 45 5.50 36.76 28.03
CA ALA A 45 4.18 37.11 28.51
C ALA A 45 4.31 38.12 29.65
N ALA A 46 3.43 39.11 29.64
CA ALA A 46 3.35 40.13 30.66
C ALA A 46 1.88 40.43 30.98
N GLU A 47 1.62 40.69 32.25
CA GLU A 47 0.32 41.13 32.75
C GLU A 47 0.53 42.49 33.41
N TYR A 48 -0.04 43.52 32.79
CA TYR A 48 0.06 44.89 33.25
C TYR A 48 -1.27 45.33 33.85
N ALA A 49 -1.20 45.98 35.01
CA ALA A 49 -2.36 46.53 35.71
C ALA A 49 -2.10 47.99 36.11
N ALA A 50 -3.18 48.76 36.22
CA ALA A 50 -3.11 50.14 36.69
C ALA A 50 -2.45 50.24 38.09
N GLY A 51 -1.60 51.25 38.27
CA GLY A 51 -0.89 51.49 39.54
C GLY A 51 0.37 50.64 39.78
N GLN A 52 0.81 49.86 38.79
CA GLN A 52 2.11 49.18 38.80
C GLN A 52 3.28 50.11 38.45
N GLY A 53 4.51 49.66 38.77
CA GLY A 53 5.77 50.32 38.44
C GLY A 53 6.63 50.74 39.62
N SER A 54 6.16 50.53 40.85
CA SER A 54 6.94 50.80 42.08
C SER A 54 7.58 49.52 42.63
N SER A 55 8.53 49.65 43.55
CA SER A 55 9.17 48.50 44.21
C SER A 55 8.19 47.59 44.96
N VAL A 56 7.10 48.15 45.51
CA VAL A 56 6.06 47.40 46.23
C VAL A 56 4.97 46.85 45.32
N ASN A 57 4.82 47.40 44.11
CA ASN A 57 3.87 46.94 43.10
C ASN A 57 4.52 47.05 41.71
N PRO A 58 5.46 46.15 41.37
CA PRO A 58 6.19 46.23 40.11
C PRO A 58 5.32 45.79 38.94
N PHE A 59 5.72 46.16 37.73
CA PHE A 59 5.19 45.54 36.51
C PHE A 59 5.61 44.07 36.45
N VAL A 60 4.72 43.18 35.97
CA VAL A 60 4.97 41.74 36.02
C VAL A 60 5.15 41.15 34.61
N MET A 61 6.36 40.63 34.36
CA MET A 61 6.64 39.71 33.26
C MET A 61 6.61 38.30 33.83
N ASN A 62 5.43 37.69 33.78
CA ASN A 62 5.14 36.42 34.43
C ASN A 62 5.85 35.23 33.76
N GLU A 63 6.17 35.35 32.47
CA GLU A 63 6.90 34.31 31.75
C GLU A 63 7.82 34.91 30.69
N VAL A 64 9.12 34.70 30.88
CA VAL A 64 10.16 34.97 29.89
C VAL A 64 10.86 33.67 29.55
N ARG A 65 11.00 33.38 28.26
CA ARG A 65 11.80 32.25 27.78
C ARG A 65 12.96 32.74 26.93
N VAL A 66 14.14 32.21 27.24
CA VAL A 66 15.39 32.52 26.57
C VAL A 66 16.01 31.23 26.03
N PRO A 67 16.82 31.29 24.95
CA PRO A 67 17.51 30.13 24.40
C PRO A 67 18.34 29.42 25.46
N VAL A 68 18.40 28.08 25.37
CA VAL A 68 19.07 27.22 26.37
C VAL A 68 20.56 27.51 26.55
N ASN A 69 21.21 28.19 25.59
CA ASN A 69 22.61 28.62 25.69
C ASN A 69 22.79 29.95 26.45
N VAL A 70 21.71 30.61 26.88
CA VAL A 70 21.77 31.80 27.73
C VAL A 70 21.86 31.36 29.19
N THR A 71 23.06 31.47 29.77
CA THR A 71 23.34 31.04 31.15
C THR A 71 23.24 32.17 32.17
N GLU A 72 23.15 33.42 31.73
CA GLU A 72 22.99 34.58 32.61
C GLU A 72 22.22 35.72 31.92
N ILE A 73 21.60 36.57 32.74
CA ILE A 73 21.00 37.85 32.34
C ILE A 73 21.76 38.97 33.04
N ASN A 74 22.33 39.87 32.27
CA ASN A 74 22.96 41.09 32.77
C ASN A 74 22.23 42.34 32.21
N SER A 75 22.64 43.52 32.66
CA SER A 75 22.03 44.78 32.26
C SER A 75 22.09 45.03 30.75
N SER A 76 23.08 44.49 30.04
CA SER A 76 23.17 44.61 28.57
C SER A 76 22.17 43.74 27.83
N ASN A 77 21.58 42.74 28.49
CA ASN A 77 20.49 41.94 27.93
C ASN A 77 19.14 42.64 28.04
N ILE A 78 18.99 43.65 28.88
CA ILE A 78 17.69 44.30 29.14
C ILE A 78 17.77 45.75 28.69
N HIS A 79 16.86 46.15 27.82
CA HIS A 79 16.87 47.50 27.26
C HIS A 79 15.50 48.13 27.34
N THR A 80 15.44 49.45 27.45
CA THR A 80 14.20 50.23 27.41
C THR A 80 14.21 51.18 26.22
N SER A 81 13.08 51.82 25.91
CA SER A 81 13.02 52.77 24.79
C SER A 81 13.88 54.02 24.99
N ALA A 82 14.30 54.30 26.23
CA ALA A 82 15.02 55.51 26.62
C ALA A 82 16.46 55.27 27.12
N SER A 83 16.79 54.05 27.55
CA SER A 83 18.13 53.68 28.02
C SER A 83 18.42 52.17 27.89
N THR A 84 19.69 51.81 27.76
CA THR A 84 20.19 50.42 27.79
C THR A 84 20.67 49.98 29.17
N ALA A 85 20.62 50.85 30.19
CA ALA A 85 21.11 50.54 31.52
C ALA A 85 19.93 50.33 32.48
N VAL A 86 19.72 49.07 32.89
CA VAL A 86 18.88 48.74 34.05
C VAL A 86 19.76 48.28 35.21
N THR A 87 19.31 48.53 36.43
CA THR A 87 19.90 47.96 37.64
C THR A 87 19.16 46.67 38.00
N LEU A 88 19.91 45.59 38.24
CA LEU A 88 19.35 44.28 38.54
C LEU A 88 19.37 44.00 40.04
N TYR A 89 18.36 43.28 40.51
CA TYR A 89 18.19 42.88 41.92
C TYR A 89 17.68 41.43 41.99
N ALA A 90 18.20 40.63 42.91
CA ALA A 90 17.76 39.25 43.11
C ALA A 90 16.36 39.17 43.76
N ALA A 91 15.63 38.06 43.58
CA ALA A 91 14.24 37.87 44.02
C ALA A 91 13.93 38.15 45.51
N GLY A 92 14.94 38.21 46.38
CA GLY A 92 14.78 38.53 47.81
C GLY A 92 15.60 39.73 48.29
N ASN A 93 16.25 40.48 47.40
CA ASN A 93 17.11 41.59 47.78
C ASN A 93 16.93 42.76 46.80
N THR A 94 16.04 43.69 47.15
CA THR A 94 15.77 44.91 46.40
C THR A 94 16.64 46.09 46.83
N THR A 95 17.60 45.88 47.75
CA THR A 95 18.48 46.95 48.27
C THR A 95 19.87 46.92 47.66
N ASN A 96 20.43 45.73 47.40
CA ASN A 96 21.76 45.58 46.81
C ASN A 96 21.62 45.13 45.36
N SER A 97 22.17 45.92 44.44
CA SER A 97 22.22 45.56 43.03
C SER A 97 23.19 44.41 42.77
N VAL A 98 22.96 43.69 41.68
CA VAL A 98 23.83 42.64 41.16
C VAL A 98 24.22 42.95 39.72
N ASP A 99 25.40 42.47 39.30
CA ASP A 99 25.90 42.68 37.93
C ASP A 99 25.22 41.74 36.92
N SER A 100 24.90 40.51 37.33
CA SER A 100 24.16 39.53 36.54
C SER A 100 23.30 38.60 37.40
N ILE A 101 22.34 37.94 36.75
CA ILE A 101 21.45 36.92 37.29
C ILE A 101 21.80 35.60 36.61
N SER A 102 22.27 34.61 37.37
CA SER A 102 22.55 33.27 36.87
C SER A 102 21.26 32.55 36.49
N LEU A 103 21.22 31.97 35.30
CA LEU A 103 20.17 31.09 34.82
C LEU A 103 20.72 29.66 34.81
N THR A 104 20.75 29.01 35.97
CA THR A 104 21.20 27.62 36.05
C THR A 104 20.20 26.72 35.34
N THR A 105 20.66 25.97 34.34
CA THR A 105 19.83 24.97 33.65
C THR A 105 19.38 23.87 34.62
N GLY A 106 18.07 23.55 34.63
CA GLY A 106 17.49 22.47 35.43
C GLY A 106 16.94 22.88 36.80
N GLU A 107 17.13 24.13 37.22
CA GLU A 107 16.48 24.67 38.42
C GLU A 107 15.05 25.16 38.15
N ALA A 108 14.30 25.45 39.22
CA ALA A 108 13.00 26.11 39.12
C ALA A 108 13.12 27.50 38.46
N ASP A 109 11.98 28.09 38.10
CA ASP A 109 11.94 29.41 37.46
C ASP A 109 12.72 30.47 38.24
N VAL A 110 13.54 31.25 37.54
CA VAL A 110 14.36 32.30 38.13
C VAL A 110 13.60 33.61 38.11
N THR A 111 13.33 34.17 39.29
CA THR A 111 12.70 35.48 39.42
C THR A 111 13.71 36.53 39.86
N PHE A 112 13.67 37.72 39.26
CA PHE A 112 14.50 38.86 39.63
C PHE A 112 13.77 40.18 39.36
N TYR A 113 14.37 41.30 39.78
CA TYR A 113 13.85 42.63 39.48
C TYR A 113 14.83 43.42 38.60
N ALA A 114 14.27 44.17 37.66
CA ALA A 114 14.99 45.15 36.86
C ALA A 114 14.42 46.54 37.13
N VAL A 115 15.29 47.50 37.41
CA VAL A 115 14.92 48.89 37.68
C VAL A 115 15.51 49.77 36.59
N THR A 116 14.64 50.58 35.99
CA THR A 116 15.03 51.52 34.94
C THR A 116 15.60 52.81 35.55
N GLU A 117 16.28 53.63 34.75
CA GLU A 117 16.73 54.97 35.19
C GLU A 117 15.60 55.89 35.67
N ALA A 118 14.37 55.62 35.23
CA ALA A 118 13.17 56.33 35.67
C ALA A 118 12.56 55.78 36.98
N ASP A 119 13.29 54.90 37.68
CA ASP A 119 12.85 54.20 38.91
C ASP A 119 11.57 53.37 38.72
N ALA A 120 11.33 52.89 37.48
CA ALA A 120 10.26 51.93 37.21
C ALA A 120 10.75 50.49 37.47
N TRP A 121 10.00 49.75 38.28
CA TRP A 121 10.32 48.39 38.72
C TRP A 121 9.59 47.32 37.91
N TYR A 122 10.34 46.32 37.45
CA TYR A 122 9.84 45.14 36.75
C TYR A 122 10.21 43.88 37.51
N LYS A 123 9.23 43.04 37.82
CA LYS A 123 9.42 41.68 38.31
C LYS A 123 9.42 40.75 37.11
N ILE A 124 10.52 40.06 36.89
CA ILE A 124 10.75 39.23 35.71
C ILE A 124 10.95 37.80 36.17
N THR A 125 10.15 36.88 35.64
CA THR A 125 10.30 35.43 35.87
C THR A 125 10.74 34.75 34.57
N VAL A 126 11.98 34.26 34.56
CA VAL A 126 12.54 33.48 33.46
C VAL A 126 12.30 32.00 33.73
N LYS A 127 11.66 31.31 32.78
CA LYS A 127 11.55 29.85 32.82
C LYS A 127 12.94 29.29 32.52
N CYS A 128 13.43 28.41 33.40
CA CYS A 128 14.73 27.76 33.28
C CYS A 128 14.62 26.23 33.33
N HIS A 129 13.43 25.71 33.64
CA HIS A 129 13.20 24.27 33.71
C HIS A 129 13.16 23.68 32.29
N ILE A 130 14.06 22.74 32.04
CA ILE A 130 14.25 22.08 30.75
C ILE A 130 13.90 20.61 30.93
N PHE A 131 13.07 20.10 30.04
CA PHE A 131 12.77 18.68 29.93
C PHE A 131 13.63 18.05 28.83
N ASP A 132 14.08 16.82 29.06
CA ASP A 132 15.00 16.14 28.16
C ASP A 132 14.31 15.73 26.85
N LEU A 133 15.05 15.88 25.75
CA LEU A 133 14.72 15.34 24.43
C LEU A 133 15.70 14.22 24.11
N THR A 134 15.18 13.01 24.00
CA THR A 134 16.00 11.83 23.71
C THR A 134 15.44 11.08 22.51
N SER A 135 16.32 10.45 21.74
CA SER A 135 15.95 9.52 20.67
C SER A 135 16.37 8.10 21.04
N SER A 136 15.56 7.11 20.69
CA SER A 136 15.88 5.68 20.83
C SER A 136 15.53 4.91 19.55
N GLY A 137 16.06 3.69 19.40
CA GLY A 137 15.83 2.82 18.25
C GLY A 137 17.04 2.62 17.32
N ASP A 138 16.82 1.93 16.20
CA ASP A 138 17.86 1.59 15.23
C ASP A 138 18.24 2.81 14.36
N ASN A 139 19.53 3.13 14.34
CA ASN A 139 20.17 4.16 13.49
C ASN A 139 19.55 5.56 13.63
N THR A 140 19.77 6.21 14.78
CA THR A 140 19.15 7.48 15.20
C THR A 140 19.66 8.70 14.42
N GLY A 141 19.51 8.74 13.09
CA GLY A 141 19.65 9.97 12.29
C GLY A 141 18.69 11.10 12.69
N LEU A 142 18.04 10.98 13.85
CA LEU A 142 17.22 11.98 14.47
C LEU A 142 18.06 13.03 15.19
N PHE A 143 17.70 14.28 15.00
CA PHE A 143 18.14 15.36 15.88
C PHE A 143 17.01 16.36 16.09
N PHE A 144 16.97 16.95 17.27
CA PHE A 144 15.94 17.90 17.63
C PHE A 144 16.44 19.32 17.38
N GLU A 145 15.58 20.17 16.83
CA GLU A 145 15.78 21.61 16.73
C GLU A 145 14.73 22.33 17.57
N VAL A 146 15.19 23.29 18.39
CA VAL A 146 14.32 24.18 19.17
C VAL A 146 14.82 25.60 18.94
N ASN A 147 13.93 26.50 18.55
CA ASN A 147 14.28 27.89 18.21
C ASN A 147 15.39 28.01 17.13
N GLY A 148 15.42 27.08 16.18
CA GLY A 148 16.37 27.08 15.05
C GLY A 148 17.78 26.58 15.39
N ALA A 149 17.99 25.98 16.56
CA ALA A 149 19.27 25.39 16.96
C ALA A 149 19.07 23.94 17.43
N THR A 150 20.09 23.09 17.24
CA THR A 150 20.08 21.71 17.75
C THR A 150 19.96 21.70 19.27
N ALA A 151 19.08 20.85 19.80
CA ALA A 151 18.75 20.81 21.22
C ALA A 151 18.71 19.38 21.76
N SER A 152 19.09 19.22 23.03
CA SER A 152 18.90 17.98 23.82
C SER A 152 17.81 18.14 24.89
N GLY A 153 17.11 19.28 24.90
CA GLY A 153 16.02 19.57 25.83
C GLY A 153 15.27 20.84 25.42
N ALA A 154 14.06 21.01 25.95
CA ALA A 154 13.18 22.14 25.67
C ALA A 154 12.32 22.52 26.90
N GLN A 155 11.76 23.73 26.88
CA GLN A 155 10.84 24.21 27.93
C GLN A 155 9.39 23.92 27.54
N VAL A 156 8.50 23.78 28.52
CA VAL A 156 7.07 23.49 28.27
C VAL A 156 6.47 24.52 27.33
N GLY A 157 5.84 24.09 26.25
CA GLY A 157 5.23 24.98 25.26
C GLY A 157 6.15 25.38 24.12
N ASP A 158 7.44 25.02 24.16
CA ASP A 158 8.34 25.27 23.03
C ASP A 158 7.95 24.41 21.82
N GLU A 159 8.10 24.94 20.61
CA GLU A 159 7.99 24.14 19.39
C GLU A 159 9.29 23.34 19.20
N VAL A 160 9.17 22.02 19.26
CA VAL A 160 10.26 21.08 18.99
C VAL A 160 10.10 20.56 17.57
N ILE A 161 11.17 20.67 16.78
CA ILE A 161 11.27 20.11 15.44
C ILE A 161 12.12 18.83 15.51
N VAL A 162 11.55 17.70 15.12
CA VAL A 162 12.29 16.44 14.94
C VAL A 162 12.76 16.38 13.49
N ASN A 163 14.06 16.45 13.29
CA ASN A 163 14.68 16.28 11.99
C ASN A 163 15.12 14.84 11.81
N VAL A 164 14.89 14.32 10.61
CA VAL A 164 15.09 12.92 10.27
C VAL A 164 16.11 12.83 9.13
N SER A 165 17.38 12.53 9.45
CA SER A 165 18.47 12.42 8.48
C SER A 165 18.73 10.96 8.07
N ASP A 166 18.79 10.74 6.76
CA ASP A 166 19.16 9.49 6.06
C ASP A 166 18.43 8.19 6.49
N VAL A 167 17.26 7.95 5.89
CA VAL A 167 16.26 7.02 6.46
C VAL A 167 15.64 6.08 5.45
N ALA A 168 16.49 5.39 4.69
CA ALA A 168 16.06 4.42 3.69
C ALA A 168 15.12 3.33 4.23
N ASN A 169 15.03 3.11 5.55
CA ASN A 169 14.32 1.99 6.15
C ASN A 169 13.51 2.36 7.41
N PHE A 170 12.90 3.53 7.52
CA PHE A 170 12.06 3.82 8.69
C PHE A 170 10.61 3.39 8.50
N ARG A 171 10.05 2.74 9.51
CA ARG A 171 8.68 2.24 9.52
C ARG A 171 7.76 3.11 10.36
N LYS A 172 8.22 3.58 11.51
CA LYS A 172 7.39 4.30 12.48
C LYS A 172 8.23 5.25 13.34
N LEU A 173 7.65 6.42 13.64
CA LEU A 173 8.05 7.35 14.68
C LEU A 173 6.98 7.32 15.76
N SER A 174 7.40 7.31 17.02
CA SER A 174 6.51 7.42 18.18
C SER A 174 7.20 8.25 19.23
N ALA A 175 6.43 9.00 20.02
CA ALA A 175 6.95 9.68 21.20
C ALA A 175 6.21 9.20 22.45
N ASN A 176 6.96 9.00 23.54
CA ASN A 176 6.42 8.62 24.85
C ASN A 176 5.49 7.40 24.83
N ASN A 177 5.92 6.30 24.21
CA ASN A 177 5.14 5.05 24.10
C ASN A 177 3.76 5.24 23.44
N ASP A 178 3.75 5.83 22.24
CA ASP A 178 2.58 5.92 21.35
C ASP A 178 1.51 6.98 21.72
N GLU A 179 1.85 8.02 22.48
CA GLU A 179 0.93 9.16 22.73
C GLU A 179 0.84 10.16 21.55
N ILE A 180 1.77 10.12 20.60
CA ILE A 180 1.79 10.99 19.41
C ILE A 180 1.53 10.16 18.15
N GLU A 181 0.56 10.63 17.37
CA GLU A 181 -0.04 9.93 16.23
C GLU A 181 0.95 9.65 15.08
N ILE A 182 0.70 8.55 14.39
CA ILE A 182 1.61 7.92 13.44
C ILE A 182 1.42 8.57 12.06
N THR A 183 2.44 9.28 11.57
CA THR A 183 2.50 9.81 10.21
C THR A 183 3.61 9.13 9.40
N GLU A 184 3.38 8.90 8.11
CA GLU A 184 4.39 8.38 7.19
C GLU A 184 5.68 9.20 7.24
N ILE A 185 6.84 8.51 7.15
CA ILE A 185 8.15 9.13 7.27
C ILE A 185 8.75 9.38 5.90
N GLU A 186 8.71 10.63 5.45
CA GLU A 186 9.47 11.06 4.29
C GLU A 186 10.92 11.39 4.70
N ALA A 187 11.89 10.96 3.90
CA ALA A 187 13.28 11.30 4.16
C ALA A 187 13.48 12.82 4.13
N ASN A 188 14.20 13.37 5.12
CA ASN A 188 14.37 14.81 5.33
C ASN A 188 13.09 15.57 5.72
N ALA A 189 12.02 14.87 6.09
CA ALA A 189 10.85 15.51 6.69
C ALA A 189 11.19 16.10 8.07
N LYS A 190 10.40 17.11 8.43
CA LYS A 190 10.44 17.78 9.73
C LYS A 190 9.12 17.55 10.43
N TYR A 191 9.16 16.87 11.57
CA TYR A 191 7.99 16.69 12.43
C TYR A 191 8.01 17.73 13.54
N LYS A 192 6.83 18.14 14.01
CA LYS A 192 6.70 19.18 15.03
C LYS A 192 5.81 18.71 16.16
N PHE A 193 6.20 19.04 17.39
CA PHE A 193 5.32 18.93 18.55
C PHE A 193 5.61 20.07 19.53
N THR A 194 4.63 20.35 20.39
CA THR A 194 4.80 21.28 21.49
C THR A 194 5.31 20.54 22.72
N MET A 195 6.41 21.00 23.30
CA MET A 195 7.05 20.31 24.43
C MET A 195 6.09 20.21 25.63
N PRO A 196 5.81 19.00 26.15
CA PRO A 196 4.97 18.81 27.32
C PRO A 196 5.75 19.09 28.62
N GLY A 197 5.03 19.09 29.75
CA GLY A 197 5.61 19.17 31.10
C GLY A 197 6.28 17.88 31.58
N LYS A 198 6.97 17.16 30.69
CA LYS A 198 7.69 15.91 30.98
C LYS A 198 8.79 15.65 29.93
N ASN A 199 9.78 14.84 30.30
CA ASN A 199 10.79 14.35 29.36
C ASN A 199 10.13 13.63 28.17
N VAL A 200 10.70 13.81 26.99
CA VAL A 200 10.21 13.17 25.76
C VAL A 200 11.27 12.24 25.19
N ASN A 201 10.88 10.99 24.95
CA ASN A 201 11.66 10.06 24.14
C ASN A 201 10.95 9.82 22.81
N VAL A 202 11.64 10.10 21.70
CA VAL A 202 11.20 9.78 20.35
C VAL A 202 11.86 8.48 19.91
N ASN A 203 11.06 7.43 19.75
CA ASN A 203 11.50 6.12 19.33
C ASN A 203 11.26 5.91 17.82
N VAL A 204 12.27 5.36 17.14
CA VAL A 204 12.19 4.98 15.73
C VAL A 204 12.25 3.47 15.59
N THR A 205 11.34 2.93 14.78
CA THR A 205 11.41 1.53 14.35
C THR A 205 11.88 1.47 12.90
N ALA A 206 12.98 0.76 12.66
CA ALA A 206 13.43 0.46 11.31
C ALA A 206 12.61 -0.71 10.70
N GLY A 207 12.32 -0.63 9.41
CA GLY A 207 11.96 -1.78 8.58
C GLY A 207 13.19 -2.66 8.36
N TYR A 208 12.98 -3.97 8.37
CA TYR A 208 14.03 -4.91 7.99
C TYR A 208 14.27 -4.83 6.49
N HIS A 209 15.52 -5.02 6.07
CA HIS A 209 15.91 -5.06 4.67
C HIS A 209 15.32 -6.30 3.98
N ASP A 210 14.06 -6.20 3.58
CA ASP A 210 13.46 -7.20 2.75
C ASP A 210 13.96 -7.06 1.31
N ILE A 211 14.06 -8.20 0.64
CA ILE A 211 14.57 -8.32 -0.73
C ILE A 211 13.49 -8.95 -1.59
N VAL A 212 13.37 -8.42 -2.80
CA VAL A 212 12.62 -9.04 -3.91
C VAL A 212 13.54 -9.19 -5.11
N TYR A 213 13.28 -10.18 -5.94
CA TYR A 213 13.90 -10.27 -7.26
C TYR A 213 13.09 -9.44 -8.25
N ILE A 214 13.76 -8.57 -9.02
CA ILE A 214 13.17 -7.93 -10.20
C ILE A 214 13.99 -8.35 -11.42
N GLY A 215 13.39 -9.16 -12.28
CA GLY A 215 14.10 -9.89 -13.32
C GLY A 215 15.17 -10.83 -12.73
N ASN A 216 16.44 -10.44 -12.88
CA ASN A 216 17.60 -11.17 -12.34
C ASN A 216 18.35 -10.40 -11.23
N ASP A 217 17.87 -9.22 -10.85
CA ASP A 217 18.50 -8.38 -9.82
C ASP A 217 17.84 -8.60 -8.44
N ASN A 218 18.66 -8.54 -7.39
CA ASN A 218 18.20 -8.50 -6.00
C ASN A 218 17.97 -7.05 -5.61
N ILE A 219 16.72 -6.69 -5.38
CA ILE A 219 16.34 -5.32 -5.04
C ILE A 219 16.07 -5.26 -3.54
N TYR A 220 16.90 -4.49 -2.85
CA TYR A 220 16.64 -4.12 -1.47
C TYR A 220 15.46 -3.14 -1.43
N LEU A 221 14.44 -3.49 -0.66
CA LEU A 221 13.32 -2.60 -0.44
C LEU A 221 13.78 -1.43 0.43
N THR A 222 13.50 -0.22 -0.01
CA THR A 222 13.80 1.03 0.69
C THR A 222 12.65 1.99 0.47
N ASN A 223 12.36 2.86 1.44
CA ASN A 223 11.27 3.83 1.30
C ASN A 223 11.49 4.72 0.07
N GLY A 224 10.42 4.92 -0.70
CA GLY A 224 10.42 5.70 -1.92
C GLY A 224 10.84 4.88 -3.14
N ALA A 225 11.41 5.55 -4.14
CA ALA A 225 11.73 4.95 -5.43
C ALA A 225 12.80 3.84 -5.31
N LEU A 226 12.48 2.65 -5.82
CA LEU A 226 13.38 1.51 -5.77
C LEU A 226 14.56 1.68 -6.74
N LYS A 227 15.72 1.11 -6.37
CA LYS A 227 16.95 1.21 -7.15
C LYS A 227 17.48 -0.17 -7.50
N ALA A 228 17.94 -0.33 -8.74
CA ALA A 228 18.64 -1.51 -9.21
C ALA A 228 20.03 -1.64 -8.55
N THR A 229 20.69 -2.79 -8.70
CA THR A 229 22.04 -3.09 -8.17
C THR A 229 23.10 -2.04 -8.56
N GLY A 230 22.89 -1.29 -9.66
CA GLY A 230 23.75 -0.18 -10.10
C GLY A 230 23.41 1.20 -9.54
N GLY A 231 22.45 1.32 -8.62
CA GLY A 231 21.99 2.57 -8.01
C GLY A 231 20.99 3.39 -8.84
N ASN A 232 20.71 2.95 -10.07
CA ASN A 232 19.70 3.59 -10.93
C ASN A 232 18.29 3.31 -10.41
N VAL A 233 17.45 4.35 -10.42
CA VAL A 233 16.03 4.23 -10.08
C VAL A 233 15.34 3.31 -11.09
N ILE A 234 14.51 2.39 -10.59
CA ILE A 234 13.62 1.56 -11.41
C ILE A 234 12.34 2.38 -11.62
N PRO A 235 12.05 2.84 -12.87
CA PRO A 235 10.90 3.70 -13.12
C PRO A 235 9.59 3.05 -12.71
N GLY A 236 8.70 3.80 -12.08
CA GLY A 236 7.35 3.35 -11.71
C GLY A 236 7.28 2.40 -10.51
N LEU A 237 8.39 2.11 -9.83
CA LEU A 237 8.40 1.31 -8.60
C LEU A 237 8.81 2.11 -7.38
N SER A 238 7.97 2.07 -6.35
CA SER A 238 8.30 2.58 -5.02
C SER A 238 7.81 1.66 -3.93
N TRP A 239 8.51 1.66 -2.79
CA TRP A 239 8.15 0.88 -1.62
C TRP A 239 7.85 1.79 -0.43
N SER A 240 6.88 1.40 0.39
CA SER A 240 6.63 2.02 1.69
C SER A 240 6.63 0.95 2.77
N TYR A 241 7.59 1.03 3.70
CA TYR A 241 7.62 0.20 4.91
C TYR A 241 6.46 0.55 5.86
N PHE A 242 5.88 1.75 5.73
CA PHE A 242 4.76 2.19 6.54
C PHE A 242 3.50 1.37 6.22
N THR A 243 3.15 1.28 4.94
CA THR A 243 1.99 0.50 4.47
C THR A 243 2.35 -0.94 4.09
N ASN A 244 3.64 -1.30 4.10
CA ASN A 244 4.17 -2.58 3.60
C ASN A 244 3.68 -2.88 2.18
N THR A 245 3.68 -1.86 1.32
CA THR A 245 3.08 -1.90 -0.02
C THR A 245 4.11 -1.48 -1.07
N LEU A 246 4.14 -2.25 -2.17
CA LEU A 246 4.84 -1.90 -3.40
C LEU A 246 3.88 -1.15 -4.32
N THR A 247 4.20 0.10 -4.66
CA THR A 247 3.43 0.87 -5.62
C THR A 247 3.99 0.65 -7.02
N LEU A 248 3.11 0.33 -7.95
CA LEU A 248 3.35 0.25 -9.38
C LEU A 248 2.63 1.43 -10.06
N GLU A 249 3.38 2.44 -10.47
CA GLU A 249 2.87 3.62 -11.18
C GLU A 249 3.36 3.61 -12.63
N ASN A 250 2.46 3.25 -13.56
CA ASN A 250 2.77 3.09 -14.98
C ASN A 250 4.04 2.25 -15.24
N TYR A 251 4.27 1.25 -14.41
CA TYR A 251 5.41 0.34 -14.50
C TYR A 251 5.31 -0.51 -15.76
N ASP A 252 6.36 -0.55 -16.58
CA ASP A 252 6.53 -1.52 -17.67
C ASP A 252 7.89 -2.19 -17.50
N GLY A 253 7.89 -3.43 -17.00
CA GLY A 253 9.14 -4.10 -16.65
C GLY A 253 9.05 -5.62 -16.53
N SER A 254 10.01 -6.19 -15.81
CA SER A 254 10.25 -7.63 -15.70
C SER A 254 9.51 -8.27 -14.52
N ASP A 255 9.60 -9.60 -14.41
CA ASP A 255 9.06 -10.38 -13.29
C ASP A 255 9.50 -9.85 -11.91
N ILE A 256 8.59 -9.91 -10.93
CA ILE A 256 8.82 -9.55 -9.53
C ILE A 256 8.56 -10.80 -8.69
N ARG A 257 9.56 -11.29 -7.94
CA ARG A 257 9.47 -12.56 -7.20
C ARG A 257 10.01 -12.43 -5.78
N LYS A 258 9.49 -13.25 -4.87
CA LYS A 258 9.95 -13.29 -3.48
C LYS A 258 11.43 -13.67 -3.37
N ASP A 259 12.12 -13.00 -2.46
CA ASP A 259 13.38 -13.47 -1.86
C ASP A 259 13.14 -13.65 -0.36
N THR A 260 13.40 -12.63 0.47
CA THR A 260 13.05 -12.66 1.89
C THR A 260 11.60 -12.23 2.13
N LEU A 261 11.03 -11.39 1.26
CA LEU A 261 9.65 -10.96 1.35
C LEU A 261 8.70 -12.04 0.81
N ASN A 262 8.07 -12.80 1.72
CA ASN A 262 7.19 -13.89 1.33
C ASN A 262 5.81 -13.44 0.84
N ASN A 263 5.29 -12.33 1.37
CA ASN A 263 3.95 -11.82 1.08
C ASN A 263 4.06 -10.42 0.50
N LEU A 264 3.34 -10.14 -0.58
CA LEU A 264 3.42 -8.86 -1.26
C LEU A 264 2.03 -8.25 -1.43
N LYS A 265 1.91 -7.00 -0.98
CA LYS A 265 0.81 -6.10 -1.34
C LYS A 265 1.30 -5.15 -2.42
N ILE A 266 0.53 -5.04 -3.50
CA ILE A 266 0.74 -4.15 -4.63
C ILE A 266 -0.38 -3.11 -4.66
N GLU A 267 -0.01 -1.85 -4.81
CA GLU A 267 -0.93 -0.76 -5.15
C GLU A 267 -0.68 -0.32 -6.59
N LEU A 268 -1.74 -0.28 -7.40
CA LEU A 268 -1.68 0.08 -8.80
C LEU A 268 -2.12 1.53 -8.99
N ILE A 269 -1.29 2.29 -9.68
CA ILE A 269 -1.61 3.64 -10.18
C ILE A 269 -1.46 3.61 -11.71
N GLY A 270 -2.58 3.74 -12.42
CA GLY A 270 -2.59 3.72 -13.88
C GLY A 270 -2.37 2.33 -14.49
N GLU A 271 -1.85 2.29 -15.72
CA GLU A 271 -1.70 1.06 -16.49
C GLU A 271 -0.28 0.51 -16.36
N ASN A 272 -0.18 -0.64 -15.69
CA ASN A 272 1.06 -1.32 -15.39
C ASN A 272 1.18 -2.61 -16.19
N LYS A 273 2.41 -3.04 -16.45
CA LYS A 273 2.73 -4.23 -17.22
C LYS A 273 3.96 -4.93 -16.69
N ILE A 274 3.85 -6.25 -16.53
CA ILE A 274 4.97 -7.13 -16.19
C ILE A 274 5.12 -8.14 -17.32
N THR A 275 6.32 -8.25 -17.87
CA THR A 275 6.66 -9.24 -18.89
C THR A 275 7.70 -10.22 -18.35
N ALA A 276 7.38 -11.52 -18.37
CA ALA A 276 8.29 -12.57 -17.94
C ALA A 276 8.55 -13.61 -19.04
N PHE A 277 9.73 -14.21 -19.00
CA PHE A 277 10.15 -15.24 -19.95
C PHE A 277 10.56 -16.51 -19.22
N ASN A 278 9.91 -17.63 -19.53
CA ASN A 278 10.20 -18.96 -18.99
C ASN A 278 10.13 -19.07 -17.45
N ARG A 279 9.45 -18.13 -16.77
CA ARG A 279 9.25 -18.07 -15.31
C ARG A 279 7.97 -17.28 -14.97
N SER A 280 7.49 -17.43 -13.74
CA SER A 280 6.34 -16.66 -13.24
C SER A 280 6.68 -15.16 -13.23
N ALA A 281 5.71 -14.34 -13.65
CA ALA A 281 5.80 -12.89 -13.57
C ALA A 281 5.67 -12.38 -12.13
N LEU A 282 4.86 -13.06 -11.32
CA LEU A 282 4.70 -12.83 -9.90
C LEU A 282 4.82 -14.17 -9.15
N ASP A 283 5.62 -14.23 -8.10
CA ASP A 283 5.81 -15.43 -7.26
C ASP A 283 5.97 -15.06 -5.79
N PHE A 284 4.90 -15.27 -5.01
CA PHE A 284 4.82 -14.99 -3.58
C PHE A 284 3.99 -16.07 -2.86
N ASN A 285 3.97 -16.05 -1.53
CA ASN A 285 3.07 -16.92 -0.76
C ASN A 285 1.64 -16.36 -0.79
N SER A 286 1.49 -15.10 -0.42
CA SER A 286 0.25 -14.34 -0.55
C SER A 286 0.47 -13.09 -1.42
N LEU A 287 -0.51 -12.80 -2.26
CA LEU A 287 -0.55 -11.62 -3.11
C LEU A 287 -1.84 -10.83 -2.87
N GLU A 288 -1.71 -9.52 -2.71
CA GLU A 288 -2.83 -8.58 -2.67
C GLU A 288 -2.56 -7.50 -3.71
N ILE A 289 -3.49 -7.29 -4.64
CA ILE A 289 -3.39 -6.29 -5.70
C ILE A 289 -4.55 -5.33 -5.53
N THR A 290 -4.23 -4.08 -5.22
CA THR A 290 -5.21 -3.04 -4.91
C THR A 290 -5.12 -1.88 -5.90
N GLY A 291 -6.24 -1.23 -6.15
CA GLY A 291 -6.33 0.00 -6.92
C GLY A 291 -7.48 0.86 -6.38
N THR A 292 -7.66 2.04 -6.97
CA THR A 292 -8.78 2.93 -6.63
C THR A 292 -9.93 2.79 -7.62
N ASN A 293 -9.64 2.37 -8.85
CA ASN A 293 -10.63 2.21 -9.91
C ASN A 293 -10.18 1.20 -10.97
N LYS A 294 -10.93 0.10 -11.12
CA LYS A 294 -10.62 -0.98 -12.09
C LYS A 294 -10.48 -0.51 -13.55
N ASN A 295 -11.10 0.60 -13.92
CA ASN A 295 -11.04 1.10 -15.30
C ASN A 295 -9.73 1.82 -15.62
N THR A 296 -9.01 2.31 -14.61
CA THR A 296 -7.76 3.06 -14.75
C THR A 296 -6.56 2.32 -14.17
N ASP A 297 -6.75 1.63 -13.05
CA ASP A 297 -5.70 0.94 -12.31
C ASP A 297 -5.65 -0.52 -12.75
N LYS A 298 -4.67 -0.83 -13.59
CA LYS A 298 -4.57 -2.12 -14.30
C LYS A 298 -3.18 -2.69 -14.18
N LEU A 299 -3.11 -4.02 -14.05
CA LEU A 299 -1.88 -4.77 -14.19
C LEU A 299 -2.03 -5.81 -15.30
N VAL A 300 -1.25 -5.65 -16.36
CA VAL A 300 -1.15 -6.60 -17.46
C VAL A 300 0.07 -7.50 -17.24
N VAL A 301 -0.18 -8.77 -16.94
CA VAL A 301 0.88 -9.78 -16.80
C VAL A 301 1.03 -10.53 -18.12
N VAL A 302 2.20 -10.49 -18.73
CA VAL A 302 2.52 -11.22 -19.96
C VAL A 302 3.62 -12.23 -19.68
N VAL A 303 3.32 -13.52 -19.81
CA VAL A 303 4.32 -14.58 -19.66
C VAL A 303 4.48 -15.32 -20.98
N ASN A 304 5.72 -15.38 -21.46
CA ASN A 304 6.07 -16.10 -22.68
C ASN A 304 6.96 -17.30 -22.32
N ASN A 305 6.51 -18.49 -22.69
CA ASN A 305 7.27 -19.72 -22.53
C ASN A 305 7.74 -20.22 -23.90
N ASN A 306 9.06 -20.27 -24.08
CA ASN A 306 9.74 -20.75 -25.27
C ASN A 306 10.54 -22.01 -24.91
N ASP A 307 9.94 -23.18 -25.11
CA ASP A 307 10.52 -24.53 -25.19
C ASP A 307 11.43 -25.11 -24.10
N HIS A 308 12.07 -24.28 -23.30
CA HIS A 308 13.21 -24.69 -22.48
C HIS A 308 12.86 -24.75 -21.00
N CYS A 309 11.59 -24.71 -20.61
CA CYS A 309 11.22 -24.79 -19.21
C CYS A 309 11.12 -26.26 -18.75
N PRO A 310 12.03 -26.77 -17.89
CA PRO A 310 12.00 -28.16 -17.42
C PRO A 310 10.84 -28.47 -16.46
N ASN A 311 10.17 -27.45 -15.91
CA ASN A 311 9.21 -27.57 -14.82
C ASN A 311 7.80 -27.05 -15.19
N PRO A 312 6.76 -27.40 -14.42
CA PRO A 312 5.48 -26.69 -14.49
C PRO A 312 5.71 -25.19 -14.32
N LEU A 313 5.07 -24.39 -15.19
CA LEU A 313 5.22 -22.94 -15.22
C LEU A 313 3.86 -22.28 -15.04
N ASN A 314 3.81 -21.28 -14.19
CA ASN A 314 2.62 -20.48 -13.92
C ASN A 314 2.86 -19.06 -14.41
N ALA A 315 1.83 -18.33 -14.84
CA ALA A 315 2.00 -16.91 -15.09
C ALA A 315 2.12 -16.12 -13.77
N ILE A 316 1.27 -16.45 -12.80
CA ILE A 316 1.32 -15.96 -11.42
C ILE A 316 1.32 -17.15 -10.46
N THR A 317 2.17 -17.10 -9.43
CA THR A 317 2.19 -18.05 -8.32
C THR A 317 1.89 -17.33 -7.01
N SER A 318 0.82 -17.75 -6.35
CA SER A 318 0.49 -17.33 -4.98
C SER A 318 0.03 -18.52 -4.17
N SER A 319 0.94 -19.14 -3.42
CA SER A 319 0.69 -20.46 -2.82
C SER A 319 -0.39 -20.51 -1.73
N GLU A 320 -0.79 -19.38 -1.18
CA GLU A 320 -1.77 -19.26 -0.09
C GLU A 320 -3.04 -18.52 -0.52
N LYS A 321 -2.93 -17.35 -1.14
CA LYS A 321 -4.08 -16.58 -1.64
C LYS A 321 -3.70 -15.47 -2.63
N LEU A 322 -4.60 -15.13 -3.54
CA LEU A 322 -4.51 -13.93 -4.38
C LEU A 322 -5.78 -13.10 -4.22
N ASP A 323 -5.65 -11.88 -3.71
CA ASP A 323 -6.76 -10.94 -3.59
C ASP A 323 -6.59 -9.79 -4.58
N ILE A 324 -7.66 -9.40 -5.28
CA ILE A 324 -7.70 -8.30 -6.24
C ILE A 324 -8.83 -7.36 -5.84
N GLU A 325 -8.50 -6.15 -5.42
CA GLU A 325 -9.48 -5.17 -4.93
C GLU A 325 -9.48 -3.91 -5.80
N ASN A 326 -10.66 -3.54 -6.32
CA ASN A 326 -10.90 -2.31 -7.06
C ASN A 326 -9.94 -2.05 -8.25
N ALA A 327 -9.33 -3.10 -8.81
CA ALA A 327 -8.36 -3.04 -9.89
C ALA A 327 -8.65 -4.07 -11.00
N THR A 328 -7.97 -3.94 -12.14
CA THR A 328 -7.99 -4.99 -13.18
C THR A 328 -6.67 -5.76 -13.22
N LEU A 329 -6.73 -7.08 -13.15
CA LEU A 329 -5.61 -7.98 -13.45
C LEU A 329 -5.85 -8.69 -14.79
N ASP A 330 -5.00 -8.44 -15.79
CA ASP A 330 -5.06 -9.06 -17.12
C ASP A 330 -3.84 -9.96 -17.37
N VAL A 331 -4.04 -11.27 -17.22
CA VAL A 331 -3.01 -12.29 -17.39
C VAL A 331 -3.03 -12.85 -18.81
N LYS A 332 -1.91 -12.75 -19.52
CA LYS A 332 -1.68 -13.30 -20.87
C LYS A 332 -0.54 -14.29 -20.79
N PHE A 333 -0.86 -15.57 -20.94
CA PHE A 333 0.13 -16.64 -20.88
C PHE A 333 0.25 -17.34 -22.22
N ASN A 334 1.37 -17.09 -22.90
CA ASN A 334 1.68 -17.66 -24.20
C ASN A 334 2.65 -18.83 -24.02
N VAL A 335 2.24 -20.02 -24.46
CA VAL A 335 3.03 -21.25 -24.39
C VAL A 335 3.34 -21.72 -25.81
N SER A 336 4.61 -21.63 -26.19
CA SER A 336 5.11 -22.16 -27.46
C SER A 336 5.99 -23.38 -27.23
N ILE A 337 5.72 -24.44 -27.99
CA ILE A 337 6.51 -25.67 -27.96
C ILE A 337 6.90 -26.11 -29.38
N THR A 338 8.21 -26.23 -29.58
CA THR A 338 8.96 -26.66 -30.76
C THR A 338 9.77 -27.94 -30.52
N ALA A 339 9.90 -28.43 -29.27
CA ALA A 339 10.66 -29.65 -28.97
C ALA A 339 9.86 -30.76 -28.25
N SER A 340 10.22 -32.02 -28.52
CA SER A 340 9.64 -33.22 -27.89
C SER A 340 9.84 -33.22 -26.37
N VAL A 341 8.89 -32.64 -25.65
CA VAL A 341 8.84 -32.68 -24.19
C VAL A 341 8.41 -34.06 -23.72
N THR A 342 9.21 -34.71 -22.88
CA THR A 342 8.85 -35.98 -22.25
C THR A 342 8.18 -35.73 -20.88
N GLY A 343 7.02 -36.36 -20.66
CA GLY A 343 6.26 -36.27 -19.40
C GLY A 343 5.05 -35.33 -19.48
N SER A 344 4.06 -35.53 -18.60
CA SER A 344 2.89 -34.65 -18.51
C SER A 344 3.30 -33.32 -17.88
N LYS A 345 3.01 -32.20 -18.53
CA LYS A 345 3.24 -30.85 -17.99
C LYS A 345 1.92 -30.12 -17.77
N SER A 346 1.86 -29.37 -16.68
CA SER A 346 0.72 -28.53 -16.32
C SER A 346 1.16 -27.08 -16.25
N PHE A 347 0.37 -26.22 -16.85
CA PHE A 347 0.59 -24.79 -16.94
C PHE A 347 -0.64 -24.07 -16.41
N TRP A 348 -0.43 -23.10 -15.53
CA TRP A 348 -1.52 -22.32 -14.95
C TRP A 348 -1.39 -20.85 -15.32
N GLY A 349 -2.50 -20.20 -15.67
CA GLY A 349 -2.55 -18.73 -15.68
C GLY A 349 -2.24 -18.22 -14.28
N ILE A 350 -3.01 -18.67 -13.30
CA ILE A 350 -2.78 -18.37 -11.89
C ILE A 350 -2.76 -19.67 -11.10
N TYR A 351 -1.66 -19.92 -10.41
CA TYR A 351 -1.54 -20.98 -9.42
C TYR A 351 -1.74 -20.38 -8.03
N SER A 352 -2.97 -20.46 -7.53
CA SER A 352 -3.35 -20.11 -6.17
C SER A 352 -4.52 -20.98 -5.69
N PRO A 353 -4.55 -21.41 -4.42
CA PRO A 353 -5.68 -22.17 -3.90
C PRO A 353 -6.94 -21.33 -3.72
N ASN A 354 -6.82 -20.01 -3.51
CA ASN A 354 -7.94 -19.09 -3.36
C ASN A 354 -7.66 -17.78 -4.09
N VAL A 355 -8.57 -17.37 -4.97
CA VAL A 355 -8.52 -16.12 -5.72
C VAL A 355 -9.76 -15.30 -5.41
N GLY A 356 -9.60 -14.18 -4.69
CA GLY A 356 -10.66 -13.23 -4.41
C GLY A 356 -10.62 -12.04 -5.37
N VAL A 357 -11.76 -11.63 -5.91
CA VAL A 357 -11.91 -10.39 -6.68
C VAL A 357 -13.04 -9.57 -6.08
N ASP A 358 -12.73 -8.39 -5.58
CA ASP A 358 -13.66 -7.47 -4.93
C ASP A 358 -13.74 -6.16 -5.71
N GLY A 359 -14.90 -5.83 -6.29
CA GLY A 359 -15.11 -4.63 -7.09
C GLY A 359 -14.31 -4.55 -8.41
N GLY A 360 -13.32 -5.43 -8.59
CA GLY A 360 -12.33 -5.46 -9.65
C GLY A 360 -12.70 -6.25 -10.91
N GLU A 361 -11.70 -6.57 -11.71
CA GLU A 361 -11.81 -7.40 -12.91
C GLU A 361 -10.60 -8.34 -13.05
N LEU A 362 -10.85 -9.63 -13.25
CA LEU A 362 -9.83 -10.62 -13.55
C LEU A 362 -9.96 -11.09 -15.01
N LYS A 363 -8.91 -10.99 -15.80
CA LYS A 363 -8.83 -11.56 -17.14
C LYS A 363 -7.69 -12.54 -17.21
N ILE A 364 -7.93 -13.71 -17.79
CA ILE A 364 -6.90 -14.72 -18.06
C ILE A 364 -7.06 -15.14 -19.50
N SER A 365 -6.03 -14.95 -20.30
CA SER A 365 -5.91 -15.42 -21.68
C SER A 365 -4.74 -16.38 -21.76
N LEU A 366 -5.04 -17.65 -21.99
CA LEU A 366 -4.02 -18.68 -22.21
C LEU A 366 -3.97 -18.99 -23.69
N ASP A 367 -2.81 -18.83 -24.31
CA ASP A 367 -2.60 -19.18 -25.71
C ASP A 367 -1.53 -20.26 -25.82
N ARG A 368 -1.91 -21.41 -26.39
CA ARG A 368 -1.00 -22.48 -26.75
C ARG A 368 -0.80 -22.50 -28.26
N SER A 369 0.45 -22.36 -28.69
CA SER A 369 0.87 -22.60 -30.07
C SER A 369 1.77 -23.84 -30.15
N ASP A 370 1.22 -24.95 -30.63
CA ASP A 370 2.02 -26.15 -30.88
C ASP A 370 2.58 -26.16 -32.30
N THR A 371 3.89 -26.34 -32.40
CA THR A 371 4.54 -26.62 -33.70
C THR A 371 5.04 -28.06 -33.81
N ASP A 372 5.14 -28.80 -32.69
CA ASP A 372 5.55 -30.21 -32.67
C ASP A 372 4.36 -31.15 -32.44
N ILE A 373 4.11 -32.02 -33.42
CA ILE A 373 3.10 -33.09 -33.41
C ILE A 373 3.33 -34.13 -32.29
N ASN A 374 4.52 -34.14 -31.68
CA ASN A 374 4.92 -35.08 -30.62
C ASN A 374 4.86 -34.49 -29.21
N ALA A 375 4.37 -33.26 -29.01
CA ALA A 375 4.18 -32.68 -27.68
C ALA A 375 3.11 -33.48 -26.89
N LYS A 376 3.54 -34.53 -26.17
CA LYS A 376 2.63 -35.45 -25.46
C LYS A 376 2.17 -34.82 -24.14
N ARG A 377 0.85 -34.80 -23.90
CA ARG A 377 0.17 -34.57 -22.60
C ARG A 377 0.48 -33.23 -21.92
N MET A 378 -0.04 -32.15 -22.48
CA MET A 378 -0.03 -30.85 -21.82
C MET A 378 -1.41 -30.47 -21.29
N HIS A 379 -1.42 -29.86 -20.11
CA HIS A 379 -2.61 -29.32 -19.48
C HIS A 379 -2.45 -27.82 -19.30
N LEU A 380 -3.37 -27.04 -19.86
CA LEU A 380 -3.50 -25.62 -19.58
C LEU A 380 -4.71 -25.42 -18.68
N PHE A 381 -4.50 -24.65 -17.62
CA PHE A 381 -5.48 -24.33 -16.59
C PHE A 381 -5.54 -22.82 -16.41
N GLY A 382 -6.74 -22.24 -16.37
CA GLY A 382 -6.91 -20.82 -16.02
C GLY A 382 -6.46 -20.56 -14.58
N LEU A 383 -7.06 -21.29 -13.65
CA LEU A 383 -6.84 -21.22 -12.21
C LEU A 383 -6.51 -22.61 -11.66
N SER A 384 -5.74 -22.68 -10.56
CA SER A 384 -5.55 -23.94 -9.83
C SER A 384 -6.57 -24.17 -8.71
N GLY A 385 -7.19 -23.10 -8.20
CA GLY A 385 -8.04 -23.12 -7.01
C GLY A 385 -9.35 -22.36 -7.17
N ASP A 386 -9.88 -21.93 -6.03
CA ASP A 386 -11.21 -21.36 -5.87
C ASP A 386 -11.25 -19.90 -6.35
N LEU A 387 -12.37 -19.47 -6.93
CA LEU A 387 -12.59 -18.08 -7.37
C LEU A 387 -13.79 -17.47 -6.65
N GLU A 388 -13.55 -16.43 -5.86
CA GLU A 388 -14.59 -15.65 -5.19
C GLU A 388 -14.73 -14.27 -5.85
N LEU A 389 -15.97 -13.85 -6.11
CA LEU A 389 -16.28 -12.56 -6.74
C LEU A 389 -17.29 -11.79 -5.87
N THR A 390 -16.96 -10.56 -5.49
CA THR A 390 -17.81 -9.70 -4.64
C THR A 390 -17.94 -8.27 -5.20
N ASN A 391 -18.94 -7.52 -4.73
CA ASN A 391 -19.14 -6.07 -4.95
C ASN A 391 -19.06 -5.56 -6.41
N GLY A 392 -19.61 -6.30 -7.37
CA GLY A 392 -19.59 -5.96 -8.79
C GLY A 392 -18.33 -6.41 -9.54
N ALA A 393 -17.52 -7.30 -8.93
CA ALA A 393 -16.37 -7.92 -9.57
C ALA A 393 -16.76 -8.77 -10.79
N THR A 394 -15.82 -8.90 -11.71
CA THR A 394 -15.99 -9.70 -12.93
C THR A 394 -14.75 -10.55 -13.19
N ALA A 395 -14.94 -11.72 -13.80
CA ALA A 395 -13.82 -12.54 -14.25
C ALA A 395 -14.07 -13.09 -15.65
N LYS A 396 -13.02 -13.14 -16.47
CA LYS A 396 -13.05 -13.74 -17.79
C LYS A 396 -11.84 -14.63 -17.99
N ILE A 397 -12.08 -15.90 -18.32
CA ILE A 397 -11.02 -16.86 -18.63
C ILE A 397 -11.21 -17.34 -20.08
N ASP A 398 -10.26 -16.99 -20.93
CA ASP A 398 -10.14 -17.43 -22.30
C ASP A 398 -8.98 -18.43 -22.41
N VAL A 399 -9.25 -19.63 -22.93
CA VAL A 399 -8.21 -20.63 -23.24
C VAL A 399 -8.25 -20.95 -24.72
N TYR A 400 -7.14 -20.73 -25.41
CA TYR A 400 -6.94 -20.93 -26.83
C TYR A 400 -5.90 -22.02 -27.08
N THR A 401 -6.22 -22.94 -27.99
CA THR A 401 -5.27 -23.93 -28.49
C THR A 401 -5.19 -23.87 -30.02
N HIS A 402 -3.97 -23.73 -30.52
CA HIS A 402 -3.64 -23.79 -31.93
C HIS A 402 -2.98 -25.13 -32.21
N ALA A 403 -3.69 -26.01 -32.92
CA ALA A 403 -3.07 -27.24 -33.38
C ALA A 403 -2.40 -27.03 -34.74
N GLY A 404 -1.09 -27.24 -34.79
CA GLY A 404 -0.31 -27.22 -36.03
C GLY A 404 -0.76 -28.30 -37.01
N TRP A 405 -0.96 -27.93 -38.27
CA TRP A 405 -1.23 -28.85 -39.36
C TRP A 405 0.01 -29.70 -39.66
N GLY A 406 -0.08 -31.01 -39.43
CA GLY A 406 0.91 -32.00 -39.86
C GLY A 406 0.22 -33.28 -40.31
N ASP A 407 0.08 -33.46 -41.62
CA ASP A 407 -0.73 -34.50 -42.28
C ASP A 407 -0.16 -35.94 -42.16
N THR A 408 0.76 -36.19 -41.22
CA THR A 408 1.58 -37.42 -41.21
C THR A 408 1.83 -37.97 -39.81
N ALA A 409 0.78 -38.44 -39.12
CA ALA A 409 0.97 -39.38 -38.00
C ALA A 409 -0.30 -40.20 -37.71
N GLN A 410 -0.54 -41.24 -38.50
CA GLN A 410 -1.46 -42.32 -38.11
C GLN A 410 -0.74 -43.25 -37.12
N SER A 411 -1.09 -43.23 -35.83
CA SER A 411 -1.20 -44.49 -35.02
C SER A 411 -1.42 -44.33 -33.51
N ASN A 412 -1.15 -43.19 -32.88
CA ASN A 412 -1.20 -43.14 -31.41
C ASN A 412 -2.41 -42.35 -30.88
N LYS A 413 -3.29 -43.07 -30.17
CA LYS A 413 -4.42 -42.51 -29.40
C LYS A 413 -3.88 -41.52 -28.38
N GLN A 414 -4.11 -40.22 -28.56
CA GLN A 414 -3.75 -39.20 -27.58
C GLN A 414 -4.88 -38.20 -27.39
N THR A 415 -5.21 -37.97 -26.12
CA THR A 415 -6.23 -37.06 -25.61
C THR A 415 -5.55 -35.75 -25.21
N ASP A 416 -5.82 -34.65 -25.92
CA ASP A 416 -5.52 -33.32 -25.41
C ASP A 416 -6.56 -32.97 -24.33
N LEU A 417 -6.08 -32.66 -23.14
CA LEU A 417 -6.91 -32.31 -21.98
C LEU A 417 -6.72 -30.83 -21.69
N VAL A 418 -7.59 -29.98 -22.26
CA VAL A 418 -7.76 -28.63 -21.73
C VAL A 418 -8.77 -28.70 -20.60
N ARG A 419 -8.34 -28.24 -19.43
CA ARG A 419 -9.14 -28.29 -18.21
C ARG A 419 -9.40 -26.86 -17.76
N LEU A 420 -10.66 -26.43 -17.85
CA LEU A 420 -11.10 -25.21 -17.19
C LEU A 420 -11.54 -25.57 -15.76
N SER A 421 -10.57 -25.82 -14.87
CA SER A 421 -10.87 -26.02 -13.45
C SER A 421 -11.03 -24.65 -12.80
N ILE A 422 -12.23 -24.36 -12.30
CA ILE A 422 -12.46 -23.31 -11.31
C ILE A 422 -13.05 -24.05 -10.14
N SER A 423 -12.35 -24.09 -9.01
CA SER A 423 -12.86 -24.74 -7.82
C SER A 423 -13.53 -23.76 -6.88
N SER A 424 -14.18 -22.66 -7.32
CA SER A 424 -15.04 -21.97 -6.33
C SER A 424 -16.03 -22.99 -5.80
N THR A 425 -16.48 -22.83 -4.56
CA THR A 425 -17.35 -23.73 -3.79
C THR A 425 -18.60 -24.17 -4.58
N GLN A 426 -18.43 -24.98 -5.64
CA GLN A 426 -19.30 -25.33 -6.79
C GLN A 426 -19.23 -24.41 -8.05
N PRO A 427 -19.09 -24.91 -9.31
CA PRO A 427 -18.64 -26.21 -9.85
C PRO A 427 -17.38 -26.11 -10.77
N GLN A 428 -16.70 -27.24 -10.97
CA GLN A 428 -15.64 -27.41 -11.97
C GLN A 428 -16.23 -27.72 -13.35
N VAL A 429 -15.82 -26.99 -14.39
CA VAL A 429 -16.24 -27.25 -15.78
C VAL A 429 -15.22 -28.15 -16.47
N PHE A 430 -15.57 -29.42 -16.60
CA PHE A 430 -14.77 -30.37 -17.36
C PHE A 430 -15.16 -30.31 -18.83
N LEU A 431 -14.18 -30.04 -19.70
CA LEU A 431 -14.34 -30.22 -21.14
C LEU A 431 -13.29 -31.23 -21.59
N GLU A 432 -13.77 -32.44 -21.88
CA GLU A 432 -12.94 -33.50 -22.41
C GLU A 432 -13.25 -33.69 -23.89
N ASN A 433 -12.29 -33.38 -24.78
CA ASN A 433 -12.39 -33.80 -26.17
C ASN A 433 -11.88 -35.23 -26.30
N GLN A 434 -12.77 -36.21 -26.13
CA GLN A 434 -12.54 -37.62 -26.49
C GLN A 434 -12.82 -37.82 -27.99
N GLY A 435 -12.18 -37.02 -28.84
CA GLY A 435 -12.27 -37.17 -30.29
C GLY A 435 -11.59 -38.45 -30.74
N MET A 436 -12.39 -39.45 -31.13
CA MET A 436 -11.88 -40.60 -31.88
C MET A 436 -11.18 -40.12 -33.14
N LYS A 437 -9.92 -40.58 -33.32
CA LYS A 437 -9.22 -40.79 -34.59
C LYS A 437 -9.63 -39.82 -35.71
N ARG A 438 -9.01 -38.64 -35.81
CA ARG A 438 -8.15 -38.28 -36.97
C ARG A 438 -7.82 -36.80 -37.17
N TYR A 439 -8.41 -35.82 -36.49
CA TYR A 439 -8.11 -34.43 -36.83
C TYR A 439 -7.97 -33.52 -35.61
N TYR A 440 -6.83 -32.82 -35.57
CA TYR A 440 -6.50 -31.79 -34.59
C TYR A 440 -7.31 -30.52 -34.88
N THR A 441 -8.01 -29.98 -33.89
CA THR A 441 -8.92 -28.84 -34.07
C THR A 441 -8.61 -27.74 -33.05
N SER A 442 -8.65 -26.48 -33.49
CA SER A 442 -8.53 -25.32 -32.59
C SER A 442 -9.86 -25.07 -31.89
N TYR A 443 -9.82 -24.86 -30.59
CA TYR A 443 -11.00 -24.50 -29.81
C TYR A 443 -10.69 -23.36 -28.85
N ARG A 444 -11.75 -22.62 -28.50
CA ARG A 444 -11.73 -21.53 -27.55
C ARG A 444 -12.76 -21.82 -26.47
N VAL A 445 -12.31 -21.89 -25.23
CA VAL A 445 -13.22 -21.90 -24.08
C VAL A 445 -13.23 -20.50 -23.49
N THR A 446 -14.42 -19.90 -23.38
CA THR A 446 -14.60 -18.60 -22.74
C THR A 446 -15.55 -18.74 -21.58
N ALA A 447 -15.06 -18.49 -20.38
CA ALA A 447 -15.90 -18.40 -19.20
C ALA A 447 -15.98 -16.96 -18.73
N CYS A 448 -17.21 -16.47 -18.54
CA CYS A 448 -17.49 -15.10 -18.12
C CYS A 448 -18.27 -15.14 -16.80
N TYR A 449 -17.80 -14.41 -15.81
CA TYR A 449 -18.36 -14.38 -14.47
C TYR A 449 -18.60 -12.94 -14.03
N THR A 450 -19.71 -12.70 -13.36
CA THR A 450 -20.08 -11.40 -12.80
C THR A 450 -20.61 -11.61 -11.39
N SER A 451 -20.19 -10.80 -10.42
CA SER A 451 -20.52 -10.97 -9.00
C SER A 451 -21.95 -10.55 -8.62
N ALA A 452 -22.91 -10.63 -9.55
CA ALA A 452 -24.27 -10.17 -9.34
C ALA A 452 -25.24 -11.35 -9.44
N GLN A 453 -25.78 -11.67 -8.26
CA GLN A 453 -26.79 -12.69 -7.91
C GLN A 453 -26.25 -14.11 -7.89
N ASP A 454 -26.27 -14.72 -6.69
CA ASP A 454 -26.21 -16.16 -6.47
C ASP A 454 -26.92 -16.86 -7.62
N GLY A 455 -26.19 -17.45 -8.58
CA GLY A 455 -26.74 -17.80 -9.90
C GLY A 455 -28.15 -18.35 -9.78
N THR A 456 -29.15 -17.51 -10.05
CA THR A 456 -30.55 -17.88 -9.85
C THR A 456 -31.05 -18.44 -11.16
N LYS A 457 -32.18 -19.15 -11.14
CA LYS A 457 -32.78 -19.66 -12.36
C LYS A 457 -33.01 -18.54 -13.40
N ASP A 458 -33.31 -17.34 -12.91
CA ASP A 458 -33.62 -16.17 -13.74
C ASP A 458 -32.36 -15.39 -14.17
N ASN A 459 -31.29 -15.42 -13.37
CA ASN A 459 -29.98 -14.80 -13.67
C ASN A 459 -28.84 -15.80 -13.46
N PRO A 460 -28.65 -16.78 -14.36
CA PRO A 460 -27.61 -17.77 -14.25
C PRO A 460 -26.23 -17.21 -14.66
N TYR A 461 -25.15 -17.81 -14.15
CA TYR A 461 -23.80 -17.56 -14.65
C TYR A 461 -23.67 -18.02 -16.11
N GLU A 462 -23.08 -17.21 -17.00
CA GLU A 462 -22.96 -17.54 -18.43
C GLU A 462 -21.58 -18.14 -18.77
N LEU A 463 -21.60 -19.32 -19.40
CA LEU A 463 -20.42 -20.00 -19.91
C LEU A 463 -20.55 -20.16 -21.43
N ASP A 464 -19.66 -19.55 -22.19
CA ASP A 464 -19.66 -19.62 -23.65
C ASP A 464 -18.54 -20.54 -24.16
N LEU A 465 -18.92 -21.70 -24.68
CA LEU A 465 -18.00 -22.64 -25.29
C LEU A 465 -17.99 -22.45 -26.82
N TYR A 466 -16.86 -22.05 -27.39
CA TYR A 466 -16.68 -21.91 -28.84
C TYR A 466 -15.86 -23.06 -29.41
N ILE A 467 -16.54 -23.96 -30.12
CA ILE A 467 -15.91 -25.09 -30.82
C ILE A 467 -15.87 -24.72 -32.31
N ASN A 468 -14.67 -24.40 -32.82
CA ASN A 468 -14.47 -24.13 -34.23
C ASN A 468 -14.02 -25.43 -34.92
N ASN A 469 -14.82 -25.93 -35.86
CA ASN A 469 -14.51 -27.17 -36.52
C ASN A 469 -14.64 -27.11 -38.04
N ARG A 470 -13.64 -27.65 -38.74
CA ARG A 470 -13.71 -27.78 -40.21
C ARG A 470 -14.05 -29.20 -40.66
N PHE A 471 -14.01 -30.21 -39.80
CA PHE A 471 -14.12 -31.60 -40.25
C PHE A 471 -14.69 -32.52 -39.15
N PHE A 472 -16.02 -32.64 -39.07
CA PHE A 472 -16.68 -33.68 -38.29
C PHE A 472 -17.54 -34.59 -39.15
N THR A 473 -17.46 -35.89 -38.90
CA THR A 473 -18.28 -36.93 -39.55
C THR A 473 -18.95 -37.87 -38.53
N GLY A 474 -19.11 -37.47 -37.26
CA GLY A 474 -19.69 -38.31 -36.20
C GLY A 474 -20.45 -37.54 -35.11
N THR A 475 -21.13 -38.28 -34.21
CA THR A 475 -21.87 -37.76 -33.04
C THR A 475 -20.90 -37.31 -31.95
N GLU A 476 -20.92 -36.03 -31.61
CA GLU A 476 -20.11 -35.48 -30.52
C GLU A 476 -20.87 -35.44 -29.19
N TYR A 477 -20.15 -35.58 -28.09
CA TYR A 477 -20.70 -35.46 -26.74
C TYR A 477 -19.91 -34.39 -25.99
N ILE A 478 -20.62 -33.41 -25.42
CA ILE A 478 -20.07 -32.70 -24.27
C ILE A 478 -20.37 -33.58 -23.06
N THR A 479 -19.32 -34.03 -22.39
CA THR A 479 -19.41 -34.69 -21.09
C THR A 479 -19.21 -33.65 -20.01
N TRP A 480 -20.17 -33.55 -19.09
CA TRP A 480 -20.00 -32.82 -17.85
C TRP A 480 -20.23 -33.76 -16.68
N ASP A 481 -19.54 -33.45 -15.59
CA ASP A 481 -19.50 -34.32 -14.44
C ASP A 481 -20.76 -34.16 -13.57
N THR A 482 -21.49 -35.27 -13.33
CA THR A 482 -22.75 -35.22 -12.55
C THR A 482 -22.54 -35.14 -11.05
N LEU A 483 -21.29 -35.18 -10.59
CA LEU A 483 -20.97 -34.95 -9.19
C LEU A 483 -21.44 -33.57 -8.72
N PHE A 484 -21.72 -32.65 -9.63
CA PHE A 484 -22.07 -31.25 -9.33
C PHE A 484 -23.44 -30.79 -9.81
N ALA A 485 -24.20 -31.54 -10.61
CA ALA A 485 -25.51 -31.09 -11.12
C ALA A 485 -26.68 -31.76 -10.39
N LYS A 486 -27.61 -30.96 -9.86
CA LYS A 486 -28.92 -31.38 -9.34
C LYS A 486 -29.93 -31.53 -10.49
N GLU A 487 -29.85 -30.68 -11.50
CA GLU A 487 -30.75 -30.66 -12.66
C GLU A 487 -30.03 -30.13 -13.91
N VAL A 488 -30.35 -30.67 -15.09
CA VAL A 488 -29.92 -30.11 -16.37
C VAL A 488 -31.11 -30.09 -17.32
N THR A 489 -31.46 -28.92 -17.85
CA THR A 489 -32.55 -28.75 -18.80
C THR A 489 -32.07 -28.10 -20.09
N SER A 490 -32.66 -28.51 -21.22
CA SER A 490 -32.49 -27.80 -22.49
C SER A 490 -33.48 -26.65 -22.59
N GLY A 491 -33.06 -25.53 -23.18
CA GLY A 491 -33.95 -24.39 -23.44
C GLY A 491 -35.16 -24.69 -24.34
N GLU A 492 -35.21 -25.87 -24.97
CA GLU A 492 -36.30 -26.29 -25.88
C GLU A 492 -37.37 -27.19 -25.21
N GLY A 493 -37.32 -27.38 -23.90
CA GLY A 493 -38.31 -28.15 -23.13
C GLY A 493 -37.66 -29.06 -22.08
N GLU A 494 -38.43 -29.41 -21.04
CA GLU A 494 -38.05 -30.29 -19.93
C GLU A 494 -37.84 -31.74 -20.42
N GLY A 495 -36.75 -31.99 -21.13
CA GLY A 495 -36.28 -33.32 -21.49
C GLY A 495 -35.07 -33.71 -20.64
N TYR A 496 -35.21 -34.73 -19.80
CA TYR A 496 -34.09 -35.35 -19.07
C TYR A 496 -33.02 -35.86 -20.05
N LEU A 497 -31.77 -35.41 -19.88
CA LEU A 497 -30.61 -35.89 -20.65
C LEU A 497 -30.15 -37.27 -20.12
N GLY A 498 -29.85 -38.19 -21.03
CA GLY A 498 -29.52 -39.59 -20.69
C GLY A 498 -28.15 -39.76 -20.01
N LYS A 499 -28.04 -40.77 -19.14
CA LYS A 499 -26.78 -41.22 -18.51
C LYS A 499 -26.07 -42.22 -19.43
N TRP A 500 -24.80 -41.99 -19.78
CA TRP A 500 -24.10 -42.87 -20.74
C TRP A 500 -22.70 -43.35 -20.34
N PHE A 501 -22.06 -42.82 -19.28
CA PHE A 501 -20.70 -43.25 -18.92
C PHE A 501 -20.45 -43.37 -17.41
N TYR A 502 -19.60 -44.36 -17.07
CA TYR A 502 -19.04 -44.61 -15.74
C TYR A 502 -17.51 -44.56 -15.87
N ASP A 503 -16.86 -43.61 -15.18
CA ASP A 503 -15.40 -43.56 -15.08
C ASP A 503 -14.92 -44.42 -13.89
N PRO A 504 -14.20 -45.53 -14.14
CA PRO A 504 -13.74 -46.43 -13.09
C PRO A 504 -12.61 -45.87 -12.21
N ILE A 505 -11.96 -44.75 -12.58
CA ILE A 505 -10.88 -44.14 -11.78
C ILE A 505 -11.45 -43.22 -10.68
N GLN A 506 -12.61 -42.60 -10.91
CA GLN A 506 -13.24 -41.67 -9.95
C GLN A 506 -14.65 -42.07 -9.48
N ASN A 507 -15.23 -43.15 -10.01
CA ASN A 507 -16.51 -43.68 -9.57
C ASN A 507 -17.69 -42.69 -9.81
N ILE A 508 -17.72 -42.04 -10.98
CA ILE A 508 -18.67 -40.95 -11.31
C ILE A 508 -19.54 -41.26 -12.54
N TYR A 509 -20.79 -40.77 -12.51
CA TYR A 509 -21.71 -40.78 -13.64
C TYR A 509 -21.51 -39.55 -14.53
N THR A 510 -21.50 -39.73 -15.85
CA THR A 510 -21.39 -38.62 -16.82
C THR A 510 -22.69 -38.44 -17.57
N ASN A 511 -23.19 -37.20 -17.61
CA ASN A 511 -24.30 -36.81 -18.48
C ASN A 511 -23.71 -36.27 -19.78
N SER A 512 -24.38 -36.55 -20.90
CA SER A 512 -23.96 -36.06 -22.20
C SER A 512 -25.13 -35.59 -23.04
N LYS A 513 -24.88 -34.57 -23.87
CA LYS A 513 -25.81 -34.13 -24.92
C LYS A 513 -25.09 -34.14 -26.26
N SER A 514 -25.75 -34.72 -27.26
CA SER A 514 -25.29 -34.65 -28.64
C SER A 514 -25.47 -33.23 -29.16
N LEU A 515 -24.41 -32.68 -29.74
CA LEU A 515 -24.47 -31.40 -30.45
C LEU A 515 -24.92 -31.64 -31.89
N THR A 516 -25.83 -30.79 -32.39
CA THR A 516 -26.15 -30.74 -33.82
C THR A 516 -25.10 -29.90 -34.55
N SER A 517 -24.75 -30.31 -35.77
CA SER A 517 -23.83 -29.58 -36.65
C SER A 517 -24.42 -28.20 -36.97
N ASN A 518 -23.70 -27.12 -36.63
CA ASN A 518 -24.10 -25.72 -36.78
C ASN A 518 -25.27 -25.28 -35.89
N GLY A 519 -24.94 -24.61 -34.78
CA GLY A 519 -25.91 -23.94 -33.94
C GLY A 519 -25.35 -23.45 -32.62
N VAL A 520 -26.20 -22.75 -31.86
CA VAL A 520 -25.96 -22.48 -30.43
C VAL A 520 -26.82 -23.47 -29.65
N THR A 521 -26.19 -24.36 -28.89
CA THR A 521 -26.92 -25.21 -27.94
C THR A 521 -26.89 -24.55 -26.57
N GLU A 522 -28.04 -24.17 -26.05
CA GLU A 522 -28.17 -23.64 -24.70
C GLU A 522 -28.57 -24.75 -23.70
N LEU A 523 -27.84 -24.80 -22.59
CA LEU A 523 -28.03 -25.74 -21.48
C LEU A 523 -28.14 -24.94 -20.19
N HIS A 524 -29.20 -25.20 -19.42
CA HIS A 524 -29.36 -24.67 -18.07
C HIS A 524 -28.99 -25.76 -17.08
N VAL A 525 -28.00 -25.48 -16.22
CA VAL A 525 -27.44 -26.44 -15.27
C VAL A 525 -27.65 -25.91 -13.87
N LEU A 526 -28.43 -26.61 -13.05
CA LEU A 526 -28.52 -26.37 -11.62
C LEU A 526 -27.50 -27.25 -10.91
N THR A 527 -26.60 -26.65 -10.15
CA THR A 527 -25.63 -27.39 -9.37
C THR A 527 -26.26 -27.98 -8.09
N LYS A 528 -25.55 -28.89 -7.43
CA LYS A 528 -25.91 -29.39 -6.09
C LYS A 528 -25.88 -28.30 -5.00
N SER A 529 -25.21 -27.18 -5.28
CA SER A 529 -25.27 -25.92 -4.54
C SER A 529 -26.62 -25.26 -4.49
N GLU A 530 -27.46 -25.56 -5.48
CA GLU A 530 -28.54 -24.68 -5.93
C GLU A 530 -28.09 -23.41 -6.69
N VAL A 531 -26.99 -23.45 -7.44
CA VAL A 531 -26.51 -22.37 -8.32
C VAL A 531 -26.79 -22.73 -9.78
N TRP A 532 -27.35 -21.80 -10.54
CA TRP A 532 -27.69 -21.95 -11.95
C TRP A 532 -26.60 -21.42 -12.89
N PHE A 533 -26.31 -22.19 -13.94
CA PHE A 533 -25.43 -21.83 -15.05
C PHE A 533 -26.18 -21.93 -16.37
N LYS A 534 -25.86 -21.04 -17.29
CA LYS A 534 -26.25 -21.09 -18.70
C LYS A 534 -25.01 -21.38 -19.53
N LEU A 535 -24.89 -22.63 -19.98
CA LEU A 535 -23.86 -23.05 -20.92
C LEU A 535 -24.37 -22.84 -22.35
N LYS A 536 -23.75 -21.93 -23.10
CA LYS A 536 -23.96 -21.76 -24.53
C LYS A 536 -22.82 -22.42 -25.30
N VAL A 537 -23.15 -23.39 -26.13
CA VAL A 537 -22.18 -24.09 -26.98
C VAL A 537 -22.35 -23.61 -28.40
N HIS A 538 -21.38 -22.85 -28.89
CA HIS A 538 -21.31 -22.40 -30.26
C HIS A 538 -20.53 -23.42 -31.08
N SER A 539 -21.23 -24.22 -31.89
CA SER A 539 -20.61 -25.09 -32.88
C SER A 539 -20.61 -24.39 -34.23
N ARG A 540 -19.43 -24.24 -34.84
CA ARG A 540 -19.28 -23.80 -36.23
C ARG A 540 -18.60 -24.90 -37.03
N SER A 541 -19.37 -25.59 -37.86
CA SER A 541 -18.87 -26.35 -39.01
C SER A 541 -19.00 -25.50 -40.27
N ASN A 542 -17.88 -25.21 -40.93
CA ASN A 542 -17.95 -24.74 -42.32
C ASN A 542 -18.28 -25.92 -43.24
#